data_AF-A0A2Z2MN87-F1
#
_entry.id   AF-A0A2Z2MN87-F1
#
_cell.length_a   1.000
_cell.length_b   1.000
_cell.length_c   1.000
_cell.angle_alpha   90.00
_cell.angle_beta   90.00
_cell.angle_gamma   90.00
#
_symmetry.space_group_name_H-M   'P 1'
#
loop_
_entity.id
_entity.type
_entity.pdbx_description
1 polymer ?
#
loop_
_entity_poly.entity_id
_entity_poly.type
_entity_poly.pdbx_seq_one_letter_code
_entity_poly.pdbx_strand_id
1 'polypeptide(L)'
;MKGKVVLFLLLLLGGYLYATGHIGPDSFDIDSLREKAEGSPGSDNPSAETLRGEALSLGAERVSVSSSPNETLVRLGVPAVDGNLTGLLYAVAEKAYRANHSGVVRVEAYYLGEPIVALTVRNGDFENAEFEDIRTPEFRIETDLGLFDVVIHDVSVTNESATVSLEYLADRDGFWKDYFAMSLVVLEDAPWVGSVSITYLTENGSVTMTMGAGDIVGIHAGEIEDPSAVIKIERG
;
A
#
# COMPACT_ATOMS: atom_id res chain seq x y z
N MET A 1 19.49 -33.76 -2.94
CA MET A 1 18.69 -34.86 -2.33
C MET A 1 18.13 -34.55 -0.94
N LYS A 2 18.77 -33.70 -0.11
CA LYS A 2 18.31 -33.43 1.27
C LYS A 2 16.99 -32.64 1.37
N GLY A 3 16.71 -31.72 0.44
CA GLY A 3 15.48 -30.90 0.47
C GLY A 3 14.18 -31.67 0.24
N LYS A 4 14.21 -32.76 -0.56
CA LYS A 4 13.02 -33.57 -0.83
C LYS A 4 12.58 -34.39 0.39
N VAL A 5 13.53 -34.79 1.24
CA VAL A 5 13.25 -35.55 2.47
C VAL A 5 12.58 -34.66 3.52
N VAL A 6 13.01 -33.39 3.62
CA VAL A 6 12.40 -32.41 4.54
C VAL A 6 10.96 -32.10 4.14
N LEU A 7 10.71 -31.89 2.84
CA LEU A 7 9.35 -31.66 2.33
C LEU A 7 8.42 -32.86 2.61
N PHE A 8 8.93 -34.08 2.43
CA PHE A 8 8.16 -35.30 2.66
C PHE A 8 7.83 -35.50 4.15
N LEU A 9 8.76 -35.15 5.05
CA LEU A 9 8.52 -35.17 6.50
C LEU A 9 7.46 -34.14 6.92
N LEU A 10 7.48 -32.93 6.34
CA LEU A 10 6.47 -31.90 6.61
C LEU A 10 5.08 -32.31 6.11
N LEU A 11 4.99 -32.94 4.93
CA LEU A 11 3.74 -33.48 4.40
C LEU A 11 3.17 -34.61 5.26
N LEU A 12 4.02 -35.52 5.76
CA LEU A 12 3.59 -36.58 6.68
C LEU A 12 3.10 -36.01 8.02
N LEU A 13 3.78 -34.99 8.55
CA LEU A 13 3.39 -34.33 9.79
C LEU A 13 2.05 -33.59 9.63
N GLY A 14 1.88 -32.85 8.53
CA GLY A 14 0.63 -32.17 8.19
C GLY A 14 -0.53 -33.15 7.99
N GLY A 15 -0.29 -34.26 7.28
CA GLY A 15 -1.28 -35.32 7.08
C GLY A 15 -1.69 -36.02 8.39
N TYR A 16 -0.74 -36.26 9.29
CA TYR A 16 -1.02 -36.83 10.62
C TYR A 16 -1.87 -35.89 11.49
N LEU A 17 -1.55 -34.59 11.49
CA LEU A 17 -2.31 -33.58 12.24
C LEU A 17 -3.73 -33.40 11.67
N TYR A 18 -3.91 -33.53 10.36
CA TYR A 18 -5.23 -33.53 9.71
C TYR A 18 -6.06 -34.77 10.08
N ALA A 19 -5.48 -35.96 9.98
CA ALA A 19 -6.19 -37.21 10.28
C ALA A 19 -6.56 -37.37 11.76
N THR A 20 -5.81 -36.74 12.67
CA THR A 20 -6.08 -36.74 14.11
C THR A 20 -7.00 -35.59 14.56
N GLY A 21 -7.57 -34.83 13.62
CA GLY A 21 -8.52 -33.75 13.89
C GLY A 21 -7.93 -32.54 14.61
N HIS A 22 -6.59 -32.45 14.68
CA HIS A 22 -5.90 -31.27 15.22
C HIS A 22 -5.89 -30.12 14.21
N ILE A 23 -6.11 -30.43 12.94
CA ILE A 23 -6.23 -29.47 11.84
C ILE A 23 -7.44 -29.87 10.99
N GLY A 24 -8.43 -29.00 10.86
CA GLY A 24 -9.59 -29.13 9.99
C GLY A 24 -9.69 -27.94 9.02
N PRO A 25 -10.57 -28.00 8.01
CA PRO A 25 -10.77 -26.89 7.06
C PRO A 25 -11.17 -25.58 7.78
N ASP A 26 -11.79 -25.68 8.96
CA ASP A 26 -12.20 -24.53 9.78
C ASP A 26 -11.12 -24.08 10.78
N SER A 27 -9.97 -24.79 10.87
CA SER A 27 -8.88 -24.47 11.79
C SER A 27 -7.71 -23.75 11.13
N PHE A 28 -7.76 -23.54 9.81
CA PHE A 28 -6.84 -22.68 9.09
C PHE A 28 -7.47 -21.31 8.93
N ASP A 29 -7.60 -20.62 10.05
CA ASP A 29 -7.81 -19.19 10.02
C ASP A 29 -6.47 -18.53 9.68
N ILE A 30 -6.28 -18.22 8.39
CA ILE A 30 -5.07 -17.54 7.88
C ILE A 30 -4.93 -16.17 8.59
N ASP A 31 -6.02 -15.54 9.01
CA ASP A 31 -5.99 -14.29 9.77
C ASP A 31 -5.38 -14.50 11.15
N SER A 32 -5.64 -15.64 11.81
CA SER A 32 -5.01 -15.98 13.11
C SER A 32 -3.51 -16.28 13.01
N LEU A 33 -3.02 -16.79 11.87
CA LEU A 33 -1.60 -17.03 11.63
C LEU A 33 -0.88 -15.74 11.20
N ARG A 34 -1.57 -14.83 10.51
CA ARG A 34 -1.10 -13.48 10.21
C ARG A 34 -1.02 -12.63 11.47
N GLU A 35 -2.03 -12.68 12.34
CA GLU A 35 -2.04 -12.02 13.66
C GLU A 35 -0.89 -12.54 14.55
N LYS A 36 -0.59 -13.85 14.47
CA LYS A 36 0.51 -14.48 15.23
C LYS A 36 1.90 -14.27 14.62
N ALA A 37 1.99 -13.89 13.34
CA ALA A 37 3.23 -13.52 12.65
C ALA A 37 3.49 -12.00 12.65
N GLU A 38 2.44 -11.17 12.74
CA GLU A 38 2.50 -9.70 12.79
C GLU A 38 2.46 -9.11 14.20
N GLY A 39 2.19 -9.92 15.24
CA GLY A 39 2.19 -9.42 16.61
C GLY A 39 2.29 -10.53 17.64
N SER A 40 3.46 -10.68 18.24
CA SER A 40 3.51 -11.23 19.61
C SER A 40 2.58 -10.37 20.48
N PRO A 41 1.71 -10.94 21.34
CA PRO A 41 0.93 -10.14 22.26
C PRO A 41 1.93 -9.34 23.09
N GLY A 42 1.80 -8.02 22.98
CA GLY A 42 2.69 -7.07 23.61
C GLY A 42 2.80 -7.37 25.10
N SER A 43 4.02 -7.20 25.60
CA SER A 43 4.30 -6.79 26.97
C SER A 43 3.09 -6.10 27.60
N ASP A 44 2.62 -6.59 28.76
CA ASP A 44 1.62 -5.97 29.63
C ASP A 44 2.07 -4.55 30.02
N ASN A 45 1.95 -3.61 29.08
CA ASN A 45 2.28 -2.21 29.28
C ASN A 45 0.96 -1.47 29.38
N PRO A 46 0.50 -1.10 30.59
CA PRO A 46 -0.82 -0.51 30.82
C PRO A 46 -1.05 0.79 30.01
N SER A 47 0.03 1.46 29.60
CA SER A 47 0.00 2.61 28.70
C SER A 47 -0.50 2.24 27.28
N ALA A 48 -0.05 1.12 26.72
CA ALA A 48 -0.40 0.71 25.36
C ALA A 48 -1.88 0.34 25.25
N GLU A 49 -2.43 -0.36 26.24
CA GLU A 49 -3.85 -0.70 26.30
C GLU A 49 -4.74 0.53 26.47
N THR A 50 -4.32 1.48 27.29
CA THR A 50 -5.03 2.76 27.45
C THR A 50 -5.04 3.53 26.13
N LEU A 51 -3.88 3.70 25.49
CA LEU A 51 -3.76 4.38 24.20
C LEU A 51 -4.60 3.72 23.10
N ARG A 52 -4.63 2.39 23.08
CA ARG A 52 -5.49 1.63 22.15
C ARG A 52 -6.96 1.99 22.36
N GLY A 53 -7.45 1.94 23.59
CA GLY A 53 -8.83 2.30 23.92
C GLY A 53 -9.16 3.75 23.56
N GLU A 54 -8.24 4.67 23.80
CA GLU A 54 -8.42 6.08 23.44
C GLU A 54 -8.47 6.29 21.92
N ALA A 55 -7.59 5.66 21.15
CA ALA A 55 -7.61 5.75 19.69
C ALA A 55 -8.92 5.19 19.11
N LEU A 56 -9.40 4.05 19.63
CA LEU A 56 -10.72 3.51 19.25
C LEU A 56 -11.85 4.48 19.57
N SER A 57 -11.80 5.17 20.71
CA SER A 57 -12.81 6.17 21.09
C SER A 57 -12.82 7.41 20.19
N LEU A 58 -11.71 7.68 19.49
CA LEU A 58 -11.60 8.75 18.49
C LEU A 58 -12.08 8.32 17.10
N GLY A 59 -12.52 7.07 16.93
CA GLY A 59 -13.04 6.55 15.66
C GLY A 59 -12.01 5.78 14.82
N ALA A 60 -10.84 5.47 15.38
CA ALA A 60 -9.90 4.54 14.75
C ALA A 60 -10.42 3.10 14.81
N GLU A 61 -9.92 2.26 13.91
CA GLU A 61 -10.14 0.82 13.86
C GLU A 61 -8.81 0.07 14.02
N ARG A 62 -8.83 -1.23 14.33
CA ARG A 62 -7.66 -2.12 14.27
C ARG A 62 -6.35 -1.49 14.81
N VAL A 63 -6.41 -0.96 16.01
CA VAL A 63 -5.29 -0.20 16.61
C VAL A 63 -4.26 -1.15 17.21
N SER A 64 -2.99 -0.99 16.82
CA SER A 64 -1.85 -1.60 17.49
C SER A 64 -0.87 -0.53 17.97
N VAL A 65 -0.28 -0.76 19.13
CA VAL A 65 0.65 0.18 19.78
C VAL A 65 1.93 -0.56 20.11
N SER A 66 3.06 -0.02 19.66
CA SER A 66 4.40 -0.47 20.02
C SER A 66 5.14 0.68 20.67
N SER A 67 5.61 0.50 21.90
CA SER A 67 6.28 1.55 22.66
C SER A 67 7.63 1.09 23.19
N SER A 68 8.62 1.96 23.03
CA SER A 68 9.95 1.88 23.61
C SER A 68 10.26 3.20 24.34
N PRO A 69 11.32 3.26 25.16
CA PRO A 69 11.68 4.48 25.89
C PRO A 69 11.87 5.72 25.01
N ASN A 70 12.27 5.55 23.75
CA ASN A 70 12.55 6.67 22.85
C ASN A 70 11.51 6.85 21.74
N GLU A 71 10.71 5.83 21.46
CA GLU A 71 9.81 5.81 20.30
C GLU A 71 8.47 5.15 20.65
N THR A 72 7.38 5.80 20.29
CA THR A 72 6.04 5.20 20.27
C THR A 72 5.53 5.16 18.84
N LEU A 73 5.21 3.96 18.36
CA LEU A 73 4.54 3.71 17.09
C LEU A 73 3.10 3.29 17.37
N VAL A 74 2.14 3.99 16.76
CA VAL A 74 0.72 3.62 16.76
C VAL A 74 0.32 3.33 15.32
N ARG A 75 -0.20 2.14 15.06
CA ARG A 75 -0.82 1.81 13.76
C ARG A 75 -2.31 1.73 13.96
N LEU A 76 -3.06 2.35 13.07
CA LEU A 76 -4.52 2.37 13.14
C LEU A 76 -5.14 2.17 11.76
N GLY A 77 -6.23 1.41 11.73
CA GLY A 77 -7.18 1.41 10.63
C GLY A 77 -8.04 2.68 10.68
N VAL A 78 -8.45 3.18 9.51
CA VAL A 78 -9.42 4.26 9.40
C VAL A 78 -10.62 3.83 8.56
N PRO A 79 -11.84 4.27 8.91
CA PRO A 79 -13.05 3.90 8.17
C PRO A 79 -13.17 4.61 6.82
N ALA A 80 -12.50 5.75 6.64
CA ALA A 80 -12.49 6.54 5.42
C ALA A 80 -11.25 7.44 5.36
N VAL A 81 -10.86 7.83 4.13
CA VAL A 81 -9.83 8.85 3.87
C VAL A 81 -10.53 10.17 3.58
N ASP A 82 -10.74 10.98 4.60
CA ASP A 82 -11.45 12.25 4.52
C ASP A 82 -10.71 13.38 5.28
N GLY A 83 -11.33 14.57 5.33
CA GLY A 83 -10.76 15.73 6.04
C GLY A 83 -10.57 15.55 7.55
N ASN A 84 -11.15 14.51 8.17
CA ASN A 84 -11.00 14.23 9.60
C ASN A 84 -9.74 13.42 9.90
N LEU A 85 -9.17 12.73 8.90
CA LEU A 85 -8.01 11.85 9.05
C LEU A 85 -6.82 12.57 9.73
N THR A 86 -6.49 13.77 9.26
CA THR A 86 -5.41 14.59 9.84
C THR A 86 -5.66 14.88 11.31
N GLY A 87 -6.88 15.27 11.67
CA GLY A 87 -7.26 15.54 13.06
C GLY A 87 -7.15 14.32 13.96
N LEU A 88 -7.56 13.14 13.46
CA LEU A 88 -7.41 11.87 14.15
C LEU A 88 -5.94 11.54 14.44
N LEU A 89 -5.07 11.66 13.44
CA LEU A 89 -3.63 11.41 13.59
C LEU A 89 -3.00 12.29 14.68
N TYR A 90 -3.31 13.59 14.65
CA TYR A 90 -2.85 14.53 15.68
C TYR A 90 -3.35 14.17 17.07
N ALA A 91 -4.65 13.87 17.21
CA ALA A 91 -5.25 13.53 18.50
C ALA A 91 -4.64 12.26 19.10
N VAL A 92 -4.39 11.24 18.27
CA VAL A 92 -3.72 10.00 18.69
C VAL A 92 -2.25 10.27 19.05
N ALA A 93 -1.53 11.06 18.25
CA ALA A 93 -0.14 11.42 18.53
C ALA A 93 0.02 12.19 19.84
N GLU A 94 -0.89 13.13 20.13
CA GLU A 94 -0.90 13.90 21.38
C GLU A 94 -1.10 12.99 22.60
N LYS A 95 -2.06 12.07 22.50
CA LYS A 95 -2.32 11.08 23.55
C LYS A 95 -1.12 10.16 23.78
N ALA A 96 -0.53 9.64 22.70
CA ALA A 96 0.67 8.81 22.75
C ALA A 96 1.85 9.53 23.39
N TYR A 97 2.10 10.80 23.01
CA TYR A 97 3.16 11.61 23.62
C TYR A 97 2.91 11.87 25.11
N ARG A 98 1.68 12.19 25.51
CA ARG A 98 1.33 12.43 26.93
C ARG A 98 1.47 11.18 27.80
N ALA A 99 1.19 10.00 27.23
CA ALA A 99 1.26 8.74 27.97
C ALA A 99 2.70 8.23 28.15
N ASN A 100 3.55 8.39 27.13
CA ASN A 100 4.88 7.76 27.11
C ASN A 100 6.05 8.75 27.17
N HIS A 101 5.83 10.04 26.87
CA HIS A 101 6.86 11.07 26.73
C HIS A 101 8.03 10.65 25.81
N SER A 102 7.74 9.83 24.79
CA SER A 102 8.74 9.36 23.83
C SER A 102 9.35 10.53 23.05
N GLY A 103 10.65 10.44 22.75
CA GLY A 103 11.35 11.39 21.89
C GLY A 103 10.81 11.40 20.45
N VAL A 104 10.22 10.30 19.99
CA VAL A 104 9.53 10.20 18.71
C VAL A 104 8.17 9.53 18.90
N VAL A 105 7.13 10.13 18.34
CA VAL A 105 5.80 9.52 18.22
C VAL A 105 5.46 9.44 16.74
N ARG A 106 5.22 8.23 16.24
CA ARG A 106 4.79 7.97 14.86
C ARG A 106 3.40 7.34 14.89
N VAL A 107 2.48 7.89 14.11
CA VAL A 107 1.13 7.35 13.93
C VAL A 107 0.94 7.02 12.46
N GLU A 108 0.73 5.75 12.14
CA GLU A 108 0.51 5.24 10.78
C GLU A 108 -0.98 4.92 10.61
N ALA A 109 -1.61 5.49 9.59
CA ALA A 109 -2.97 5.16 9.21
C ALA A 109 -3.01 4.16 8.05
N TYR A 110 -4.01 3.28 8.10
CA TYR A 110 -4.28 2.25 7.11
C TYR A 110 -5.75 2.29 6.70
N TYR A 111 -6.03 2.27 5.40
CA TYR A 111 -7.40 2.18 4.88
C TYR A 111 -7.59 0.86 4.16
N LEU A 112 -8.61 0.09 4.55
CA LEU A 112 -8.86 -1.28 4.05
C LEU A 112 -7.66 -2.25 4.17
N GLY A 113 -6.69 -1.93 5.04
CA GLY A 113 -5.47 -2.72 5.23
C GLY A 113 -4.25 -2.17 4.48
N GLU A 114 -4.43 -1.21 3.57
CA GLU A 114 -3.35 -0.55 2.85
C GLU A 114 -2.82 0.67 3.62
N PRO A 115 -1.49 0.88 3.68
CA PRO A 115 -0.91 2.06 4.32
C PRO A 115 -1.26 3.31 3.53
N ILE A 116 -1.60 4.41 4.22
CA ILE A 116 -1.99 5.66 3.55
C ILE A 116 -1.10 6.85 3.91
N VAL A 117 -0.91 7.12 5.21
CA VAL A 117 -0.17 8.29 5.68
C VAL A 117 0.40 8.02 7.06
N ALA A 118 1.59 8.56 7.32
CA ALA A 118 2.16 8.61 8.65
C ALA A 118 2.32 10.04 9.13
N LEU A 119 2.04 10.27 10.41
CA LEU A 119 2.37 11.49 11.14
C LEU A 119 3.52 11.18 12.10
N THR A 120 4.60 11.97 12.02
CA THR A 120 5.73 11.87 12.95
C THR A 120 5.89 13.16 13.75
N VAL A 121 5.86 13.05 15.06
CA VAL A 121 6.08 14.15 16.02
C VAL A 121 7.36 13.86 16.81
N ARG A 122 8.27 14.84 16.84
CA ARG A 122 9.55 14.71 17.54
C ARG A 122 9.57 15.59 18.77
N ASN A 123 9.93 15.02 19.91
CA ASN A 123 10.05 15.70 21.20
C ASN A 123 8.79 16.50 21.61
N GLY A 124 7.61 16.08 21.16
CA GLY A 124 6.35 16.79 21.42
C GLY A 124 6.17 18.09 20.62
N ASP A 125 6.94 18.31 19.56
CA ASP A 125 6.80 19.46 18.67
C ASP A 125 5.70 19.22 17.62
N PHE A 126 4.46 19.52 18.00
CA PHE A 126 3.28 19.37 17.13
C PHE A 126 3.17 20.47 16.06
N GLU A 127 3.88 21.59 16.22
CA GLU A 127 3.87 22.68 15.24
C GLU A 127 4.72 22.32 14.00
N ASN A 128 5.71 21.43 14.17
CA ASN A 128 6.59 20.94 13.11
C ASN A 128 6.41 19.43 12.86
N ALA A 129 5.18 18.94 12.96
CA ALA A 129 4.90 17.52 12.70
C ALA A 129 5.09 17.19 11.21
N GLU A 130 5.71 16.04 10.93
CA GLU A 130 6.05 15.58 9.58
C GLU A 130 4.96 14.62 9.08
N PHE A 131 4.38 14.91 7.90
CA PHE A 131 3.52 13.98 7.19
C PHE A 131 4.31 13.26 6.10
N GLU A 132 4.11 11.95 6.02
CA GLU A 132 4.75 11.08 5.04
C GLU A 132 3.67 10.24 4.35
N ASP A 133 3.71 10.21 3.02
CA ASP A 133 2.96 9.23 2.24
C ASP A 133 3.67 7.88 2.35
N ILE A 134 2.99 6.91 2.96
CA ILE A 134 3.52 5.56 3.20
C ILE A 134 2.85 4.50 2.33
N ARG A 135 2.04 4.92 1.34
CA ARG A 135 1.42 4.02 0.37
C ARG A 135 2.51 3.25 -0.39
N THR A 136 2.25 1.98 -0.69
CA THR A 136 3.13 1.21 -1.58
C THR A 136 3.13 1.84 -2.98
N PRO A 137 4.18 1.65 -3.80
CA PRO A 137 4.19 2.15 -5.17
C PRO A 137 2.96 1.70 -5.98
N GLU A 138 2.57 0.43 -5.84
CA GLU A 138 1.40 -0.14 -6.50
C GLU A 138 0.12 0.57 -6.07
N PHE A 139 -0.07 0.78 -4.76
CA PHE A 139 -1.27 1.41 -4.24
C PHE A 139 -1.34 2.91 -4.58
N ARG A 140 -0.19 3.62 -4.62
CA ARG A 140 -0.15 5.01 -5.11
C ARG A 140 -0.63 5.11 -6.55
N ILE A 141 -0.03 4.30 -7.42
CA ILE A 141 -0.40 4.23 -8.83
C ILE A 141 -1.89 3.92 -8.98
N GLU A 142 -2.40 2.93 -8.25
CA GLU A 142 -3.81 2.57 -8.27
C GLU A 142 -4.71 3.76 -7.88
N THR A 143 -4.42 4.42 -6.76
CA THR A 143 -5.25 5.52 -6.27
C THR A 143 -5.13 6.81 -7.10
N ASP A 144 -3.94 7.11 -7.60
CA ASP A 144 -3.66 8.36 -8.31
C ASP A 144 -4.15 8.28 -9.77
N LEU A 145 -4.13 7.09 -10.37
CA LEU A 145 -4.81 6.83 -11.64
C LEU A 145 -6.35 6.86 -11.50
N GLY A 146 -6.90 6.76 -10.29
CA GLY A 146 -8.33 6.94 -10.03
C GLY A 146 -8.87 8.34 -10.37
N LEU A 147 -8.01 9.32 -10.65
CA LEU A 147 -8.39 10.64 -11.18
C LEU A 147 -8.84 10.60 -12.64
N PHE A 148 -8.48 9.55 -13.37
CA PHE A 148 -8.91 9.32 -14.75
C PHE A 148 -10.19 8.48 -14.77
N ASP A 149 -10.94 8.56 -15.88
CA ASP A 149 -12.10 7.71 -16.12
C ASP A 149 -11.66 6.28 -16.47
N VAL A 150 -11.14 5.55 -15.47
CA VAL A 150 -10.60 4.19 -15.61
C VAL A 150 -11.05 3.28 -14.47
N VAL A 151 -11.08 1.98 -14.75
CA VAL A 151 -11.21 0.92 -13.73
C VAL A 151 -9.93 0.10 -13.74
N ILE A 152 -9.18 0.16 -12.65
CA ILE A 152 -7.90 -0.53 -12.51
C ILE A 152 -8.16 -1.95 -12.01
N HIS A 153 -7.53 -2.92 -12.68
CA HIS A 153 -7.65 -4.33 -12.35
C HIS A 153 -6.41 -4.89 -11.68
N ASP A 154 -5.23 -4.42 -12.10
CA ASP A 154 -3.95 -4.89 -11.57
C ASP A 154 -2.87 -3.83 -11.73
N VAL A 155 -2.00 -3.72 -10.73
CA VAL A 155 -0.81 -2.89 -10.75
C VAL A 155 0.36 -3.73 -10.23
N SER A 156 1.44 -3.76 -11.01
CA SER A 156 2.67 -4.45 -10.64
C SER A 156 3.86 -3.55 -10.89
N VAL A 157 4.67 -3.31 -9.85
CA VAL A 157 5.92 -2.56 -9.96
C VAL A 157 7.10 -3.49 -9.71
N THR A 158 8.10 -3.37 -10.56
CA THR A 158 9.39 -4.07 -10.41
C THR A 158 10.53 -3.05 -10.39
N ASN A 159 11.77 -3.54 -10.30
CA ASN A 159 12.94 -2.68 -10.45
C ASN A 159 13.16 -2.21 -11.89
N GLU A 160 12.49 -2.82 -12.88
CA GLU A 160 12.72 -2.55 -14.30
C GLU A 160 11.52 -1.85 -14.96
N SER A 161 10.30 -2.20 -14.56
CA SER A 161 9.07 -1.70 -15.18
C SER A 161 7.92 -1.55 -14.19
N ALA A 162 7.00 -0.65 -14.51
CA ALA A 162 5.66 -0.57 -13.92
C ALA A 162 4.62 -1.02 -14.96
N THR A 163 3.72 -1.93 -14.57
CA THR A 163 2.66 -2.46 -15.42
C THR A 163 1.31 -2.22 -14.78
N VAL A 164 0.36 -1.70 -15.56
CA VAL A 164 -1.02 -1.43 -15.13
C VAL A 164 -1.96 -2.12 -16.10
N SER A 165 -2.97 -2.83 -15.59
CA SER A 165 -4.08 -3.34 -16.38
C SER A 165 -5.36 -2.60 -15.99
N LEU A 166 -6.06 -2.02 -16.96
CA LEU A 166 -7.23 -1.19 -16.71
C LEU A 166 -8.27 -1.26 -17.83
N GLU A 167 -9.51 -0.89 -17.51
CA GLU A 167 -10.54 -0.52 -18.49
C GLU A 167 -10.59 1.00 -18.59
N TYR A 168 -10.62 1.52 -19.82
CA TYR A 168 -10.73 2.96 -20.07
C TYR A 168 -12.18 3.31 -20.42
N LEU A 169 -12.79 4.22 -19.66
CA LEU A 169 -14.21 4.53 -19.70
C LEU A 169 -14.53 5.86 -20.40
N ALA A 170 -13.52 6.70 -20.65
CA ALA A 170 -13.68 7.96 -21.37
C ALA A 170 -13.83 7.78 -22.90
N ASP A 171 -14.08 8.88 -23.60
CA ASP A 171 -14.22 8.88 -25.05
C ASP A 171 -12.89 8.66 -25.79
N ARG A 172 -13.00 8.26 -27.06
CA ARG A 172 -11.81 8.02 -27.92
C ARG A 172 -11.05 9.30 -28.21
N ASP A 173 -11.74 10.44 -28.19
CA ASP A 173 -11.23 11.76 -28.49
C ASP A 173 -10.53 12.37 -27.26
N GLY A 174 -9.54 11.67 -26.73
CA GLY A 174 -8.86 12.03 -25.49
C GLY A 174 -7.85 10.98 -25.04
N PHE A 175 -8.11 9.73 -25.45
CA PHE A 175 -7.31 8.55 -25.15
C PHE A 175 -5.80 8.77 -25.18
N TRP A 176 -5.26 9.39 -26.23
CA TRP A 176 -3.81 9.59 -26.34
C TRP A 176 -3.29 10.54 -25.27
N LYS A 177 -4.00 11.66 -25.04
CA LYS A 177 -3.62 12.63 -24.02
C LYS A 177 -3.64 11.98 -22.63
N ASP A 178 -4.69 11.21 -22.35
CA ASP A 178 -4.86 10.55 -21.06
C ASP A 178 -3.84 9.43 -20.89
N TYR A 179 -3.51 8.67 -21.94
CA TYR A 179 -2.43 7.69 -21.89
C TYR A 179 -1.09 8.32 -21.49
N PHE A 180 -0.73 9.50 -22.03
CA PHE A 180 0.50 10.18 -21.62
C PHE A 180 0.44 10.65 -20.18
N ALA A 181 -0.68 11.25 -19.78
CA ALA A 181 -0.87 11.73 -18.43
C ALA A 181 -0.82 10.58 -17.41
N MET A 182 -1.51 9.47 -17.68
CA MET A 182 -1.46 8.26 -16.86
C MET A 182 -0.04 7.67 -16.82
N SER A 183 0.65 7.59 -17.96
CA SER A 183 2.03 7.08 -18.00
C SER A 183 2.99 7.94 -17.18
N LEU A 184 2.78 9.27 -17.18
CA LEU A 184 3.54 10.19 -16.35
C LEU A 184 3.24 10.01 -14.86
N VAL A 185 1.97 9.90 -14.47
CA VAL A 185 1.56 9.62 -13.08
C VAL A 185 2.21 8.33 -12.57
N VAL A 186 2.16 7.25 -13.37
CA VAL A 186 2.81 5.98 -13.02
C VAL A 186 4.32 6.16 -12.82
N LEU A 187 4.97 6.97 -13.66
CA LEU A 187 6.40 7.24 -13.55
C LEU A 187 6.74 8.14 -12.35
N GLU A 188 5.89 9.09 -11.99
CA GLU A 188 6.05 9.94 -10.80
C GLU A 188 6.01 9.11 -9.51
N ASP A 189 5.13 8.10 -9.47
CA ASP A 189 5.03 7.18 -8.35
C ASP A 189 6.16 6.14 -8.31
N ALA A 190 6.67 5.72 -9.47
CA ALA A 190 7.76 4.75 -9.58
C ALA A 190 8.94 5.27 -10.42
N PRO A 191 9.65 6.35 -10.01
CA PRO A 191 10.61 7.06 -10.85
C PRO A 191 11.88 6.28 -11.20
N TRP A 192 12.10 5.13 -10.55
CA TRP A 192 13.24 4.26 -10.82
C TRP A 192 13.00 3.29 -11.99
N VAL A 193 11.75 3.12 -12.46
CA VAL A 193 11.45 2.15 -13.52
C VAL A 193 12.00 2.64 -14.86
N GLY A 194 12.44 1.69 -15.70
CA GLY A 194 12.92 1.99 -17.05
C GLY A 194 11.79 2.13 -18.07
N SER A 195 10.62 1.55 -17.79
CA SER A 195 9.45 1.63 -18.68
C SER A 195 8.12 1.53 -17.94
N VAL A 196 7.09 2.09 -18.56
CA VAL A 196 5.69 1.99 -18.14
C VAL A 196 4.92 1.23 -19.22
N SER A 197 4.11 0.26 -18.80
CA SER A 197 3.21 -0.49 -19.68
C SER A 197 1.78 -0.44 -19.17
N ILE A 198 0.85 0.04 -20.01
CA ILE A 198 -0.58 0.09 -19.70
C ILE A 198 -1.30 -0.87 -20.64
N THR A 199 -1.96 -1.86 -20.06
CA THR A 199 -2.81 -2.83 -20.76
C THR A 199 -4.25 -2.41 -20.64
N TYR A 200 -4.84 -2.02 -21.78
CA TYR A 200 -6.23 -1.68 -21.92
C TYR A 200 -7.05 -2.93 -22.18
N LEU A 201 -7.96 -3.24 -21.26
CA LEU A 201 -8.92 -4.33 -21.37
C LEU A 201 -10.17 -3.83 -22.09
N THR A 202 -10.63 -4.59 -23.09
CA THR A 202 -11.84 -4.30 -23.86
C THR A 202 -12.68 -5.57 -23.97
N GLU A 203 -13.95 -5.43 -24.37
CA GLU A 203 -14.84 -6.57 -24.59
C GLU A 203 -14.28 -7.61 -25.59
N ASN A 204 -13.40 -7.21 -26.50
CA ASN A 204 -12.93 -8.03 -27.62
C ASN A 204 -11.42 -8.37 -27.57
N GLY A 205 -10.76 -8.14 -26.44
CA GLY A 205 -9.32 -8.40 -26.27
C GLY A 205 -8.61 -7.30 -25.51
N SER A 206 -7.29 -7.27 -25.60
CA SER A 206 -6.45 -6.30 -24.89
C SER A 206 -5.46 -5.60 -25.81
N VAL A 207 -5.14 -4.35 -25.48
CA VAL A 207 -4.07 -3.60 -26.13
C VAL A 207 -3.09 -3.16 -25.07
N THR A 208 -1.83 -3.60 -25.19
CA THR A 208 -0.76 -3.15 -24.30
C THR A 208 0.05 -2.07 -24.99
N MET A 209 0.19 -0.95 -24.30
CA MET A 209 0.99 0.18 -24.74
C MET A 209 2.16 0.36 -23.79
N THR A 210 3.37 0.41 -24.34
CA THR A 210 4.59 0.52 -23.55
C THR A 210 5.41 1.72 -23.99
N MET A 211 5.98 2.44 -23.03
CA MET A 211 6.85 3.58 -23.25
C MET A 211 8.05 3.55 -22.30
N GLY A 212 9.21 4.02 -22.78
CA GLY A 212 10.39 4.19 -21.94
C GLY A 212 10.24 5.39 -21.00
N ALA A 213 10.78 5.31 -19.79
CA ALA A 213 10.75 6.41 -18.84
C ALA A 213 11.38 7.70 -19.40
N GLY A 214 12.50 7.56 -20.12
CA GLY A 214 13.15 8.68 -20.79
C GLY A 214 12.27 9.34 -21.87
N ASP A 215 11.47 8.55 -22.58
CA ASP A 215 10.57 9.07 -23.62
C ASP A 215 9.39 9.82 -22.98
N ILE A 216 8.84 9.31 -21.87
CA ILE A 216 7.78 9.98 -21.09
C ILE A 216 8.26 11.37 -20.63
N VAL A 217 9.46 11.42 -20.04
CA VAL A 217 10.08 12.68 -19.60
C VAL A 217 10.37 13.61 -20.79
N GLY A 218 10.88 13.07 -21.89
CA GLY A 218 11.16 13.84 -23.11
C GLY A 218 9.90 14.44 -23.74
N ILE A 219 8.78 13.71 -23.75
CA ILE A 219 7.48 14.23 -24.19
C ILE A 219 7.01 15.34 -23.24
N HIS A 220 7.09 15.12 -21.92
CA HIS A 220 6.67 16.11 -20.93
C HIS A 220 7.49 17.41 -21.02
N ALA A 221 8.80 17.29 -21.27
CA ALA A 221 9.71 18.42 -21.46
C ALA A 221 9.55 19.13 -22.83
N GLY A 222 8.79 18.54 -23.77
CA GLY A 222 8.63 19.06 -25.13
C GLY A 222 9.81 18.77 -26.06
N GLU A 223 10.70 17.83 -25.69
CA GLU A 223 11.82 17.39 -26.52
C GLU A 223 11.38 16.40 -27.60
N ILE A 224 10.27 15.69 -27.37
CA ILE A 224 9.64 14.76 -28.31
C ILE A 224 8.29 15.35 -28.74
N GLU A 225 8.21 15.82 -29.99
CA GLU A 225 7.00 16.46 -30.53
C GLU A 225 5.91 15.47 -30.98
N ASP A 226 6.31 14.26 -31.41
CA ASP A 226 5.39 13.20 -31.83
C ASP A 226 5.52 11.98 -30.91
N PRO A 227 4.65 11.88 -29.89
CA PRO A 227 4.64 10.77 -28.98
C PRO A 227 4.32 9.41 -29.63
N SER A 228 3.64 9.40 -30.80
CA SER A 228 3.28 8.13 -31.46
C SER A 228 4.50 7.36 -31.98
N ALA A 229 5.63 8.04 -32.19
CA ALA A 229 6.86 7.46 -32.69
C ALA A 229 7.60 6.56 -31.67
N VAL A 230 7.31 6.74 -30.37
CA VAL A 230 8.05 6.07 -29.28
C VAL A 230 7.21 5.01 -28.54
N ILE A 231 5.92 4.92 -28.86
CA ILE A 231 5.00 3.98 -28.21
C ILE A 231 5.07 2.64 -28.91
N LYS A 232 5.33 1.59 -28.13
CA LYS A 232 5.18 0.21 -28.59
C LYS A 232 3.76 -0.25 -28.31
N ILE A 233 3.09 -0.79 -29.33
CA ILE A 233 1.71 -1.27 -29.25
C ILE A 233 1.69 -2.76 -29.55
N GLU A 234 1.19 -3.54 -28.60
CA GLU A 234 0.97 -4.98 -28.73
C GLU A 234 -0.52 -5.28 -28.59
N ARG A 235 -1.04 -6.19 -29.43
CA ARG A 235 -2.45 -6.61 -29.41
C ARG A 235 -2.53 -8.06 -28.95
N GLY A 236 -3.32 -8.28 -27.90
CA GLY A 236 -3.63 -9.60 -27.34
C GLY A 236 -4.87 -10.24 -27.97
#